data_AF-A0A847LMQ8-F1
#
_entry.id   AF-A0A847LMQ8-F1
#
_cell.length_a   1.000
_cell.length_b   1.000
_cell.length_c   1.000
_cell.angle_alpha   90.00
_cell.angle_beta   90.00
_cell.angle_gamma   90.00
#
_symmetry.space_group_name_H-M   'P 1'
#
loop_
_entity.id
_entity.type
_entity.pdbx_description
1 polymer ?
#
loop_
_entity_poly.entity_id
_entity_poly.type
_entity_poly.pdbx_seq_one_letter_code
_entity_poly.pdbx_strand_id
1 'polypeptide(L)'
;MLNWFLGFILLISMVSGFNYSYKLTGIERTFLSLSGGVIESGLINMEHTSNNVYFYKPKLEANVKTYLSEELSRYCDTYKISFYYFDAETLEPCLNSCTGVQIRLVINLSPFPNYDQTYNYTINKGN
;
A
#
# COMPACT_ATOMS: atom_id res chain seq x y z
N MET A 1 -19.36 35.64 -25.43
CA MET A 1 -18.48 35.48 -24.24
C MET A 1 -18.86 34.28 -23.38
N LEU A 2 -20.14 33.99 -23.15
CA LEU A 2 -20.60 32.82 -22.39
C LEU A 2 -20.05 31.47 -22.90
N ASN A 3 -20.07 31.23 -24.22
CA ASN A 3 -19.56 29.97 -24.79
C ASN A 3 -18.05 29.77 -24.55
N TRP A 4 -17.28 30.86 -24.57
CA TRP A 4 -15.85 30.83 -24.28
C TRP A 4 -15.59 30.53 -22.80
N PHE A 5 -16.38 31.12 -21.91
CA PHE A 5 -16.31 30.87 -20.47
C PHE A 5 -16.68 29.42 -20.13
N LEU A 6 -17.76 28.89 -20.73
CA LEU A 6 -18.16 27.48 -20.57
C LEU A 6 -17.09 26.53 -21.09
N GLY A 7 -16.50 26.82 -22.25
CA GLY A 7 -15.38 26.04 -22.79
C GLY A 7 -14.15 26.03 -21.87
N PHE A 8 -13.83 27.16 -21.26
CA PHE A 8 -12.72 27.26 -20.32
C PHE A 8 -12.96 26.47 -19.02
N ILE A 9 -14.18 26.53 -18.45
CA ILE A 9 -14.55 25.72 -17.29
C ILE A 9 -14.41 24.23 -17.62
N LEU A 10 -14.93 23.81 -18.78
CA LEU A 10 -14.90 22.41 -19.19
C LEU A 10 -13.46 21.90 -19.37
N LEU A 11 -12.58 22.73 -19.94
CA LEU A 11 -11.16 22.44 -20.03
C LEU A 11 -10.52 22.25 -18.64
N ILE A 12 -10.77 23.16 -17.70
CA ILE A 12 -10.25 23.05 -16.33
C ILE A 12 -10.74 21.76 -15.67
N SER A 13 -12.03 21.46 -15.79
CA SER A 13 -12.60 20.23 -15.24
C SER A 13 -11.97 18.98 -15.85
N MET A 14 -11.72 18.95 -17.17
CA MET A 14 -11.02 17.85 -17.84
C MET A 14 -9.59 17.67 -17.34
N VAL A 15 -8.80 18.76 -17.26
CA VAL A 15 -7.41 18.70 -16.79
C VAL A 15 -7.35 18.26 -15.33
N SER A 16 -8.26 18.77 -14.50
CA SER A 16 -8.40 18.41 -13.09
C SER A 16 -8.74 16.92 -12.93
N GLY A 17 -9.71 16.43 -13.69
CA GLY A 17 -10.10 15.01 -13.71
C GLY A 17 -8.97 14.09 -14.21
N PHE A 18 -8.23 14.51 -15.25
CA PHE A 18 -7.08 13.76 -15.74
C PHE A 18 -5.97 13.66 -14.69
N ASN A 19 -5.63 14.76 -14.03
CA ASN A 19 -4.61 14.77 -12.97
C ASN A 19 -5.02 13.86 -11.81
N TYR A 20 -6.29 13.91 -11.40
CA TYR A 20 -6.81 13.01 -10.36
C TYR A 20 -6.70 11.53 -10.76
N SER A 21 -7.20 11.17 -11.95
CA SER A 21 -7.13 9.79 -12.45
C SER A 21 -5.70 9.30 -12.56
N TYR A 22 -4.78 10.13 -13.07
CA TYR A 22 -3.35 9.81 -13.15
C TYR A 22 -2.75 9.50 -11.77
N LYS A 23 -3.00 10.36 -10.77
CA LYS A 23 -2.52 10.15 -9.40
C LYS A 23 -3.13 8.90 -8.78
N LEU A 24 -4.44 8.70 -8.91
CA LEU A 24 -5.15 7.57 -8.33
C LEU A 24 -4.64 6.24 -8.89
N THR A 25 -4.50 6.14 -10.22
CA THR A 25 -3.97 4.93 -10.86
C THR A 25 -2.51 4.70 -10.49
N GLY A 26 -1.71 5.76 -10.37
CA GLY A 26 -0.33 5.66 -9.90
C GLY A 26 -0.25 5.07 -8.49
N ILE A 27 -1.01 5.64 -7.55
CA ILE A 27 -1.09 5.18 -6.16
C ILE A 27 -1.55 3.72 -6.08
N GLU A 28 -2.67 3.40 -6.73
CA GLU A 28 -3.25 2.05 -6.73
C GLU A 28 -2.25 1.04 -7.28
N ARG A 29 -1.59 1.37 -8.40
CA ARG A 29 -0.57 0.50 -8.97
C ARG A 29 0.62 0.35 -8.05
N THR A 30 1.12 1.41 -7.43
CA THR A 30 2.25 1.33 -6.49
C THR A 30 1.91 0.44 -5.29
N PHE A 31 0.70 0.57 -4.74
CA PHE A 31 0.27 -0.20 -3.57
C PHE A 31 -0.10 -1.65 -3.91
N LEU A 32 -0.72 -1.91 -5.06
CA LEU A 32 -0.92 -3.27 -5.58
C LEU A 32 0.40 -3.95 -5.94
N SER A 33 1.34 -3.17 -6.49
CA SER A 33 2.65 -3.66 -6.91
C SER A 33 3.64 -3.71 -5.76
N LEU A 34 3.20 -3.61 -4.51
CA LEU A 34 4.04 -3.90 -3.35
C LEU A 34 4.56 -5.32 -3.54
N SER A 35 5.77 -5.40 -4.09
CA SER A 35 6.20 -6.61 -4.77
C SER A 35 6.29 -7.74 -3.76
N GLY A 36 6.07 -8.97 -4.22
CA GLY A 36 6.44 -10.16 -3.47
C GLY A 36 7.82 -9.98 -2.84
N GLY A 37 8.80 -9.42 -3.59
CA GLY A 37 10.13 -9.10 -3.08
C GLY A 37 10.18 -8.15 -1.86
N VAL A 38 9.38 -7.06 -1.84
CA VAL A 38 9.34 -6.16 -0.66
C VAL A 38 8.74 -6.87 0.55
N ILE A 39 7.68 -7.66 0.34
CA ILE A 39 7.04 -8.43 1.41
C ILE A 39 7.94 -9.60 1.89
N GLU A 40 8.51 -10.36 0.96
CA GLU A 40 9.39 -11.51 1.15
C GLU A 40 10.71 -11.10 1.83
N SER A 41 11.21 -9.89 1.54
CA SER A 41 12.40 -9.38 2.22
C SER A 41 12.22 -9.21 3.73
N GLY A 42 10.96 -9.07 4.18
CA GLY A 42 10.58 -9.01 5.58
C GLY A 42 10.41 -10.39 6.25
N LEU A 43 10.59 -11.49 5.53
CA LEU A 43 10.49 -12.85 6.08
C LEU A 43 11.77 -13.24 6.81
N ILE A 44 11.61 -13.95 7.92
CA ILE A 44 12.70 -14.66 8.60
C ILE A 44 12.36 -16.14 8.66
N ASN A 45 13.34 -16.97 8.32
CA ASN A 45 13.35 -18.40 8.60
C ASN A 45 14.23 -18.64 9.84
N MET A 46 13.70 -19.25 10.89
CA MET A 46 14.55 -19.69 12.00
C MET A 46 15.30 -20.95 11.56
N GLU A 47 16.61 -20.84 11.38
CA GLU A 47 17.44 -21.97 10.97
C GLU A 47 17.40 -23.14 11.97
N HIS A 48 17.18 -24.32 11.39
CA HIS A 48 17.57 -25.69 11.81
C HIS A 48 16.65 -26.59 12.63
N THR A 49 15.50 -26.17 13.17
CA THR A 49 14.62 -27.13 13.89
C THR A 49 13.13 -27.03 13.60
N SER A 50 12.63 -25.92 13.03
CA SER A 50 11.22 -25.82 12.64
C SER A 50 11.08 -24.95 11.39
N ASN A 51 10.39 -25.46 10.37
CA ASN A 51 10.07 -24.79 9.10
C ASN A 51 9.10 -23.59 9.26
N ASN A 52 9.20 -22.82 10.35
CA ASN A 52 8.27 -21.76 10.70
C ASN A 52 8.79 -20.42 10.14
N VAL A 53 8.32 -20.08 8.94
CA VAL A 53 8.54 -18.77 8.32
C VAL A 53 7.51 -17.77 8.88
N TYR A 54 7.97 -16.58 9.26
CA TYR A 54 7.10 -15.50 9.75
C TYR A 54 7.60 -14.12 9.30
N PHE A 55 6.73 -13.12 9.40
CA PHE A 55 7.07 -11.72 9.13
C PHE A 55 7.84 -11.12 10.30
N TYR A 56 9.07 -10.67 10.04
CA TYR A 56 9.82 -9.87 10.99
C TYR A 56 9.39 -8.41 10.91
N LYS A 57 8.51 -8.03 11.84
CA LYS A 57 7.78 -6.75 11.84
C LYS A 57 8.67 -5.53 11.57
N PRO A 58 9.80 -5.30 12.28
CA PRO A 58 10.59 -4.08 12.10
C PRO A 58 11.18 -3.97 10.69
N LYS A 59 11.64 -5.10 10.12
CA LYS A 59 12.25 -5.14 8.78
C LYS A 59 11.20 -4.97 7.70
N LEU A 60 10.05 -5.66 7.83
CA LEU A 60 8.95 -5.50 6.89
C LEU A 60 8.47 -4.04 6.85
N GLU A 61 8.20 -3.45 8.02
CA GLU A 61 7.74 -2.06 8.08
C GLU A 61 8.75 -1.09 7.48
N ALA A 62 10.04 -1.27 7.76
CA ALA A 62 11.10 -0.44 7.18
C ALA A 62 11.11 -0.55 5.65
N ASN A 63 11.12 -1.77 5.12
CA ASN A 63 11.18 -2.01 3.67
C ASN A 63 9.95 -1.46 2.95
N VAL A 64 8.75 -1.66 3.51
CA VAL A 64 7.51 -1.12 2.96
C VAL A 64 7.50 0.41 3.00
N LYS A 65 7.93 1.02 4.12
CA LYS A 65 8.01 2.48 4.24
C LYS A 65 9.00 3.09 3.25
N THR A 66 10.17 2.48 3.07
CA THR A 66 11.18 2.93 2.10
C THR A 66 10.64 2.86 0.67
N TYR A 67 10.10 1.71 0.26
CA TYR A 67 9.51 1.53 -1.06
C TYR A 67 8.40 2.54 -1.35
N LEU A 68 7.46 2.72 -0.42
CA LEU A 68 6.37 3.68 -0.60
C LEU A 68 6.86 5.13 -0.63
N SER A 69 7.88 5.49 0.14
CA SER A 69 8.45 6.84 0.12
C SER A 69 9.07 7.17 -1.24
N GLU A 70 9.74 6.20 -1.87
CA GLU A 70 10.37 6.37 -3.17
C GLU A 70 9.32 6.43 -4.28
N GLU A 71 8.40 5.46 -4.31
CA GLU A 71 7.45 5.30 -5.43
C GLU A 71 6.25 6.26 -5.37
N LEU A 72 5.75 6.61 -4.18
CA LEU A 72 4.59 7.50 -4.04
C LEU A 72 4.94 8.99 -4.15
N SER A 73 6.23 9.34 -4.06
CA SER A 73 6.71 10.74 -4.12
C SER A 73 6.21 11.53 -5.34
N ARG A 74 5.89 10.83 -6.43
CA ARG A 74 5.38 11.43 -7.68
C ARG A 74 3.87 11.70 -7.67
N TYR A 75 3.12 11.09 -6.75
CA TYR A 75 1.66 11.13 -6.73
C TYR A 75 1.10 11.86 -5.51
N CYS A 76 1.79 11.82 -4.37
CA CYS A 76 1.37 12.47 -3.14
C CYS A 76 2.56 12.96 -2.29
N ASP A 77 2.34 14.05 -1.56
CA ASP A 77 3.35 14.61 -0.64
C ASP A 77 3.33 13.90 0.73
N THR A 78 2.17 13.38 1.13
CA THR A 78 1.99 12.74 2.43
C THR A 78 1.08 11.53 2.34
N TYR A 79 1.38 10.51 3.15
CA TYR A 79 0.57 9.32 3.30
C TYR A 79 0.62 8.82 4.74
N LYS A 80 -0.39 8.03 5.12
CA LYS A 80 -0.41 7.28 6.38
C LYS A 80 -0.42 5.80 6.05
N ILE A 81 0.38 5.05 6.76
CA ILE A 81 0.43 3.59 6.66
C ILE A 81 0.28 2.94 8.03
N SER A 82 -0.47 1.86 8.09
CA SER A 82 -0.63 1.04 9.29
C SER A 82 -0.50 -0.44 8.98
N PHE A 83 0.03 -1.19 9.94
CA PHE A 83 0.28 -2.62 9.85
C PHE A 83 -0.49 -3.34 10.95
N TYR A 84 -1.21 -4.40 10.59
CA TYR A 84 -1.89 -5.29 11.52
C TYR A 84 -1.39 -6.71 11.31
N TYR A 85 -0.78 -7.30 12.34
CA TYR A 85 -0.17 -8.62 12.27
C TYR A 85 -1.08 -9.66 12.90
N PHE A 86 -1.28 -10.77 12.20
CA PHE A 86 -2.17 -11.84 12.60
C PHE A 86 -1.59 -13.20 12.24
N ASP A 87 -2.15 -14.25 12.84
CA ASP A 87 -1.90 -15.62 12.44
C ASP A 87 -2.86 -16.00 11.29
N ALA A 88 -2.33 -16.49 10.18
CA ALA A 88 -3.11 -16.76 8.96
C ALA A 88 -4.08 -17.93 9.09
N GLU A 89 -3.87 -18.85 10.05
CA GLU A 89 -4.73 -20.02 10.27
C GLU A 89 -5.90 -19.67 11.19
N THR A 90 -5.63 -18.94 12.28
CA THR A 90 -6.61 -18.57 13.31
C THR A 90 -7.26 -17.20 13.09
N LEU A 91 -6.65 -16.34 12.27
CA LEU A 91 -7.01 -14.92 12.07
C LEU A 91 -6.92 -14.06 13.34
N GLU A 92 -6.29 -14.57 14.40
CA GLU A 92 -6.12 -13.86 15.67
C GLU A 92 -4.91 -12.91 15.64
N PRO A 93 -4.93 -11.83 16.45
CA PRO A 93 -3.77 -10.95 16.59
C PRO A 93 -2.53 -11.72 17.03
N CYS A 94 -1.42 -11.50 16.34
CA CYS A 94 -0.17 -12.17 16.65
C CYS A 94 0.90 -11.21 17.20
N LEU A 95 1.59 -11.64 18.26
CA LEU A 95 2.63 -10.85 18.92
C LEU A 95 4.03 -11.04 18.30
N ASN A 96 4.45 -12.29 18.06
CA ASN A 96 5.84 -12.59 17.68
C ASN A 96 5.94 -13.25 16.29
N SER A 97 5.44 -14.47 16.14
CA SER A 97 5.63 -15.30 14.94
C SER A 97 4.41 -15.23 14.02
N CYS A 98 4.27 -14.12 13.29
CA CYS A 98 3.05 -13.83 12.54
C CYS A 98 3.18 -14.28 11.08
N THR A 99 2.19 -15.05 10.63
CA THR A 99 2.12 -15.59 9.27
C THR A 99 1.24 -14.74 8.34
N GLY A 100 0.56 -13.73 8.88
CA GLY A 100 -0.24 -12.75 8.15
C GLY A 100 0.09 -11.31 8.53
N VAL A 101 0.01 -10.43 7.55
CA VAL A 101 0.08 -8.98 7.73
C VAL A 101 -0.95 -8.29 6.84
N GLN A 102 -1.70 -7.38 7.44
CA GLN A 102 -2.60 -6.48 6.74
C GLN A 102 -1.96 -5.10 6.73
N ILE A 103 -1.80 -4.54 5.54
CA ILE A 103 -1.23 -3.22 5.33
C ILE A 103 -2.34 -2.33 4.82
N ARG A 104 -2.55 -1.18 5.48
CA ARG A 104 -3.49 -0.14 5.05
C ARG A 104 -2.76 1.13 4.69
N LEU A 105 -3.08 1.68 3.53
CA LEU A 105 -2.54 2.93 3.00
C LEU A 105 -3.65 3.97 2.87
N VAL A 106 -3.45 5.13 3.47
CA VAL A 106 -4.37 6.27 3.40
C VAL A 106 -3.65 7.50 2.87
N ILE A 107 -4.18 8.11 1.82
CA ILE A 107 -3.62 9.31 1.18
C ILE A 107 -4.72 10.36 1.02
N ASN A 108 -4.41 11.58 1.46
CA ASN A 108 -5.29 12.72 1.26
C ASN A 108 -5.11 13.28 -0.16
N LEU A 109 -6.19 13.29 -0.94
CA LEU A 109 -6.19 13.76 -2.33
C LEU A 109 -7.01 15.04 -2.53
N SER A 110 -7.24 15.83 -1.46
CA SER A 110 -8.00 17.08 -1.51
C SER A 110 -7.63 17.93 -2.74
N PRO A 111 -8.63 18.43 -3.50
CA PRO A 111 -10.08 18.45 -3.20
C PRO A 111 -10.84 17.16 -3.58
N PHE A 112 -10.15 16.11 -4.01
CA PHE A 112 -10.78 14.85 -4.41
C PHE A 112 -10.95 13.88 -3.23
N PRO A 113 -11.77 12.82 -3.40
CA PRO A 113 -11.89 11.76 -2.40
C PRO A 113 -10.53 11.16 -2.03
N ASN A 114 -10.36 10.86 -0.75
CA ASN A 114 -9.15 10.23 -0.25
C ASN A 114 -8.99 8.82 -0.81
N TYR A 115 -7.74 8.40 -0.97
CA TYR A 115 -7.40 7.01 -1.20
C TYR A 115 -7.30 6.30 0.16
N ASP A 116 -8.00 5.19 0.32
CA ASP A 116 -7.98 4.35 1.51
C ASP A 116 -8.16 2.89 1.08
N GLN A 117 -7.05 2.16 1.06
CA GLN A 117 -7.03 0.76 0.64
C GLN A 117 -6.27 -0.10 1.62
N THR A 118 -6.63 -1.36 1.67
CA THR A 118 -6.05 -2.36 2.57
C THR A 118 -5.80 -3.65 1.81
N TYR A 119 -4.58 -4.18 1.93
CA TYR A 119 -4.21 -5.48 1.36
C TYR A 119 -3.69 -6.43 2.44
N ASN A 120 -4.04 -7.70 2.26
CA ASN A 120 -3.63 -8.78 3.15
C ASN A 120 -2.54 -9.60 2.46
N TYR A 121 -1.48 -9.91 3.20
CA TYR A 121 -0.41 -10.79 2.78
C TYR A 121 -0.29 -11.93 3.78
N THR A 122 -0.30 -13.15 3.29
CA THR A 122 -0.17 -14.35 4.12
C THR A 122 0.92 -15.25 3.58
N ILE A 123 1.60 -15.94 4.47
CA ILE A 123 2.58 -16.97 4.13
C ILE A 123 1.82 -18.27 3.91
N ASN A 124 1.71 -18.71 2.65
CA ASN A 124 1.26 -20.07 2.37
C ASN A 124 2.40 -21.03 2.67
N LYS A 125 2.24 -21.87 3.69
CA LYS A 125 3.02 -23.10 3.80
C LYS A 125 2.58 -23.97 2.61
N GLY A 126 3.42 -24.10 1.58
CA GLY A 126 3.14 -25.04 0.50
C GLY A 126 2.88 -26.43 1.09
N ASN A 127 1.84 -27.10 0.61
CA ASN A 127 1.60 -28.52 0.92
C ASN A 127 2.78 -29.38 0.46
#